data_AF-A0A528GMN5-F1
#
_entry.id   AF-A0A528GMN5-F1
#
_cell.length_a   1.000
_cell.length_b   1.000
_cell.length_c   1.000
_cell.angle_alpha   90.00
_cell.angle_beta   90.00
_cell.angle_gamma   90.00
#
_symmetry.space_group_name_H-M   'P 1'
#
loop_
_entity.id
_entity.type
_entity.pdbx_description
1 polymer ?
#
loop_
_entity_poly.entity_id
_entity_poly.type
_entity_poly.pdbx_seq_one_letter_code
_entity_poly.pdbx_strand_id
1 'polypeptide(L)'
;FPDQEVIDRTWVNTWQDENVVNVVKATGRKQLIIAGLWTEVCVAMPVIQAAGEGWDVTVITDASGGISKESHEVAIQRMIAAGANVMTVMALAGEWQRDWARTEHVEELTEILIQHFGGSGIAYLWEQQLLNT
;
A
#
# COMPACT_ATOMS: atom_id res chain seq x y z
N PHE A 1 -8.91 6.69 8.05
CA PHE A 1 -8.70 8.06 7.56
C PHE A 1 -10.00 8.85 7.65
N PRO A 2 -10.36 9.34 8.85
CA PRO A 2 -11.63 10.05 9.06
C PRO A 2 -11.69 11.40 8.33
N ASP A 3 -10.53 12.03 8.07
CA ASP A 3 -10.46 13.37 7.47
C ASP A 3 -10.21 13.39 5.95
N GLN A 4 -10.19 12.21 5.30
CA GLN A 4 -10.00 12.12 3.86
C GLN A 4 -11.35 12.11 3.15
N GLU A 5 -11.53 13.04 2.22
CA GLU A 5 -12.73 13.10 1.39
C GLU A 5 -12.75 11.93 0.41
N VAL A 6 -13.86 11.20 0.37
CA VAL A 6 -14.06 10.11 -0.58
C VAL A 6 -14.38 10.72 -1.94
N ILE A 7 -13.51 10.46 -2.93
CA ILE A 7 -13.74 10.90 -4.30
C ILE A 7 -14.58 9.85 -5.02
N ASP A 8 -15.86 10.16 -5.24
CA ASP A 8 -16.72 9.37 -6.11
C ASP A 8 -16.38 9.65 -7.59
N ARG A 9 -16.40 8.60 -8.42
CA ARG A 9 -15.94 8.65 -9.81
C ARG A 9 -16.79 7.77 -10.71
N THR A 10 -16.94 8.18 -11.97
CA THR A 10 -17.67 7.42 -12.98
C THR A 10 -16.77 6.44 -13.74
N TRP A 11 -15.50 6.80 -13.94
CA TRP A 11 -14.56 5.99 -14.72
C TRP A 11 -14.07 4.78 -13.93
N VAL A 12 -13.92 3.63 -14.59
CA VAL A 12 -13.40 2.40 -13.96
C VAL A 12 -11.90 2.49 -13.67
N ASN A 13 -11.13 3.13 -14.56
CA ASN A 13 -9.73 3.47 -14.29
C ASN A 13 -9.67 4.79 -13.53
N THR A 14 -9.21 4.76 -12.28
CA THR A 14 -9.10 5.95 -11.44
C THR A 14 -8.19 7.01 -12.04
N TRP A 15 -7.16 6.59 -12.80
CA TRP A 15 -6.16 7.49 -13.36
C TRP A 15 -6.64 8.26 -14.61
N GLN A 16 -7.88 7.99 -15.05
CA GLN A 16 -8.56 8.79 -16.08
C GLN A 16 -9.46 9.88 -15.48
N ASP A 17 -9.71 9.85 -14.16
CA ASP A 17 -10.49 10.88 -13.49
C ASP A 17 -9.57 12.01 -13.02
N GLU A 18 -9.68 13.18 -13.65
CA GLU A 18 -8.88 14.34 -13.30
C GLU A 18 -9.10 14.80 -11.85
N ASN A 19 -10.28 14.55 -11.26
CA ASN A 19 -10.54 14.90 -9.86
C ASN A 19 -9.62 14.11 -8.94
N VAL A 20 -9.33 12.85 -9.26
CA VAL A 20 -8.39 12.03 -8.49
C VAL A 20 -6.95 12.42 -8.79
N VAL A 21 -6.58 12.49 -10.08
CA VAL A 21 -5.19 12.76 -10.48
C VAL A 21 -4.72 14.12 -9.98
N ASN A 22 -5.59 15.14 -9.98
CA ASN A 22 -5.24 16.47 -9.48
C ASN A 22 -4.99 16.47 -7.97
N VAL A 23 -5.77 15.74 -7.18
CA VAL A 23 -5.54 15.59 -5.73
C VAL A 23 -4.21 14.88 -5.48
N VAL A 24 -3.90 13.82 -6.23
CA VAL A 24 -2.61 13.12 -6.09
C VAL A 24 -1.45 14.05 -6.45
N LYS A 25 -1.53 14.79 -7.56
CA LYS A 25 -0.51 15.77 -7.96
C LYS A 25 -0.32 16.88 -6.93
N ALA A 26 -1.41 17.34 -6.30
CA ALA A 26 -1.35 18.37 -5.26
C ALA A 26 -0.59 17.93 -4.00
N THR A 27 -0.44 16.62 -3.75
CA THR A 27 0.39 16.13 -2.63
C THR A 27 1.88 16.42 -2.81
N GLY A 28 2.34 16.70 -4.04
CA GLY A 28 3.76 16.87 -4.38
C GLY A 28 4.59 15.59 -4.25
N ARG A 29 3.98 14.44 -3.95
CA ARG A 29 4.67 13.16 -3.80
C ARG A 29 4.79 12.46 -5.15
N LYS A 30 5.93 11.84 -5.42
CA LYS A 30 6.14 11.02 -6.63
C LYS A 30 5.80 9.54 -6.40
N GLN A 31 5.93 9.08 -5.15
CA GLN A 31 5.63 7.70 -4.78
C GLN A 31 4.14 7.50 -4.57
N LEU A 32 3.59 6.48 -5.22
CA LEU A 32 2.20 6.05 -5.13
C LEU A 32 2.14 4.66 -4.52
N ILE A 33 1.49 4.54 -3.37
CA ILE A 33 1.16 3.24 -2.78
C ILE A 33 -0.29 2.94 -3.12
N ILE A 34 -0.52 1.87 -3.88
CA ILE A 34 -1.85 1.52 -4.39
C ILE A 34 -2.26 0.14 -3.86
N ALA A 35 -3.47 0.07 -3.30
CA ALA A 35 -4.10 -1.17 -2.86
C ALA A 35 -5.62 -1.08 -3.09
N GLY A 36 -6.29 -2.21 -3.32
CA GLY A 36 -7.75 -2.23 -3.40
C GLY A 36 -8.36 -3.41 -4.14
N LEU A 37 -9.61 -3.22 -4.56
CA LEU A 37 -10.45 -4.22 -5.22
C LEU A 37 -11.09 -3.62 -6.48
N TRP A 38 -11.13 -4.32 -7.62
CA TRP A 38 -10.49 -5.61 -7.92
C TRP A 38 -9.08 -5.43 -8.47
N THR A 39 -8.16 -6.36 -8.15
CA THR A 39 -6.75 -6.27 -8.52
C THR A 39 -6.57 -6.14 -10.04
N GLU A 40 -7.29 -6.95 -10.81
CA GLU A 40 -7.21 -7.07 -12.25
C GLU A 40 -7.84 -5.92 -13.04
N VAL A 41 -8.66 -5.09 -12.38
CA VAL A 41 -9.36 -3.95 -12.99
C VAL A 41 -8.97 -2.65 -12.28
N CYS A 42 -9.56 -2.38 -11.12
CA CYS A 42 -9.49 -1.10 -10.43
C CYS A 42 -8.10 -0.76 -9.90
N VAL A 43 -7.23 -1.77 -9.69
CA VAL A 43 -5.85 -1.58 -9.25
C VAL A 43 -4.89 -1.57 -10.45
N ALA A 44 -4.96 -2.59 -11.31
CA ALA A 44 -4.03 -2.72 -12.43
C ALA A 44 -4.11 -1.56 -13.43
N MET A 45 -5.30 -1.07 -13.76
CA MET A 45 -5.46 0.02 -14.72
C MET A 45 -4.74 1.32 -14.28
N PRO A 46 -4.99 1.87 -13.08
CA PRO A 46 -4.29 3.07 -12.64
C PRO A 46 -2.80 2.84 -12.38
N VAL A 47 -2.40 1.67 -11.86
CA VAL A 47 -0.97 1.35 -11.64
C VAL A 47 -0.19 1.39 -12.94
N ILE A 48 -0.67 0.70 -13.98
CA ILE A 48 0.01 0.62 -15.28
C ILE A 48 0.08 2.00 -15.94
N GLN A 49 -1.00 2.77 -15.89
CA GLN A 49 -1.01 4.11 -16.48
C GLN A 49 -0.08 5.07 -15.74
N ALA A 50 -0.16 5.13 -14.41
CA ALA A 50 0.70 5.99 -13.59
C ALA A 50 2.19 5.63 -13.76
N ALA A 51 2.53 4.33 -13.78
CA ALA A 51 3.91 3.88 -14.02
C ALA A 51 4.40 4.33 -15.41
N GLY A 52 3.57 4.20 -16.45
CA GLY A 52 3.88 4.68 -17.81
C GLY A 52 4.06 6.20 -17.91
N GLU A 53 3.43 6.97 -17.00
CA GLU A 53 3.59 8.42 -16.86
C GLU A 53 4.80 8.82 -15.98
N GLY A 54 5.58 7.86 -15.48
CA GLY A 54 6.83 8.08 -14.75
C GLY A 54 6.68 8.26 -13.23
N TRP A 55 5.52 7.89 -12.67
CA TRP A 55 5.32 7.82 -11.22
C TRP A 55 6.05 6.61 -10.62
N ASP A 56 6.46 6.72 -9.36
CA ASP A 56 7.04 5.59 -8.61
C ASP A 56 5.90 4.81 -7.96
N VAL A 57 5.42 3.76 -8.62
CA VAL A 57 4.21 3.05 -8.20
C VAL A 57 4.57 1.75 -7.50
N THR A 58 4.10 1.59 -6.28
CA THR A 58 4.14 0.33 -5.54
C THR A 58 2.72 -0.19 -5.33
N VAL A 59 2.46 -1.44 -5.72
CA VAL A 59 1.21 -2.13 -5.40
C VAL A 59 1.36 -2.99 -4.14
N ILE A 60 0.34 -2.99 -3.27
CA ILE A 60 0.33 -3.79 -2.04
C ILE A 60 -0.58 -5.01 -2.21
N THR A 61 0.01 -6.20 -2.30
CA THR A 61 -0.70 -7.41 -2.73
C THR A 61 -1.58 -8.02 -1.64
N ASP A 62 -1.12 -8.01 -0.39
CA ASP A 62 -1.84 -8.51 0.79
C ASP A 62 -2.90 -7.53 1.31
N ALA A 63 -2.96 -6.32 0.74
CA ALA A 63 -4.06 -5.35 0.90
C ALA A 63 -4.94 -5.23 -0.36
N SER A 64 -4.75 -6.12 -1.35
CA SER A 64 -5.52 -6.15 -2.59
C SER A 64 -6.14 -7.54 -2.81
N GLY A 65 -7.20 -7.59 -3.61
CA GLY A 65 -7.89 -8.85 -3.92
C GLY A 65 -8.46 -8.88 -5.33
N GLY A 66 -8.42 -10.04 -5.98
CA GLY A 66 -9.01 -10.26 -7.30
C GLY A 66 -10.23 -11.18 -7.22
N ILE A 67 -10.98 -11.30 -8.32
CA ILE A 67 -12.14 -12.19 -8.37
C ILE A 67 -11.75 -13.68 -8.21
N SER A 68 -10.52 -14.01 -8.60
CA SER A 68 -9.90 -15.31 -8.42
C SER A 68 -8.41 -15.15 -8.16
N LYS A 69 -7.78 -16.20 -7.63
CA LYS A 69 -6.32 -16.26 -7.45
C LYS A 69 -5.59 -16.02 -8.78
N GLU A 70 -6.03 -16.69 -9.84
CA GLU A 70 -5.48 -16.51 -11.19
C GLU A 70 -5.59 -15.07 -11.67
N SER A 71 -6.77 -14.44 -11.51
CA SER A 71 -6.98 -13.05 -11.95
C SER A 71 -6.08 -12.09 -11.20
N HIS A 72 -5.93 -12.28 -9.87
CA HIS A 72 -5.02 -11.50 -9.04
C HIS A 72 -3.57 -11.67 -9.50
N GLU A 73 -3.07 -12.90 -9.62
CA GLU A 73 -1.67 -13.20 -9.96
C GLU A 73 -1.29 -12.70 -11.36
N VAL A 74 -2.15 -12.92 -12.37
CA VAL A 74 -1.91 -12.43 -13.74
C VAL A 74 -1.92 -10.89 -13.78
N ALA A 75 -2.78 -10.24 -13.01
CA ALA A 75 -2.78 -8.79 -12.89
C ALA A 75 -1.49 -8.25 -12.26
N ILE A 76 -0.98 -8.89 -11.20
CA ILE A 76 0.31 -8.53 -10.59
C ILE A 76 1.43 -8.62 -11.64
N GLN A 77 1.48 -9.70 -12.42
CA GLN A 77 2.50 -9.87 -13.48
C GLN A 77 2.46 -8.74 -14.50
N ARG A 78 1.26 -8.29 -14.90
CA ARG A 78 1.10 -7.15 -15.82
C ARG A 78 1.63 -5.85 -15.22
N MET A 79 1.38 -5.60 -13.93
CA MET A 79 1.87 -4.41 -13.24
C MET A 79 3.40 -4.41 -13.11
N ILE A 80 4.01 -5.56 -12.79
CA ILE A 80 5.47 -5.72 -12.77
C ILE A 80 6.06 -5.42 -14.16
N ALA A 81 5.47 -5.98 -15.22
CA ALA A 81 5.93 -5.74 -16.60
C ALA A 81 5.80 -4.26 -17.03
N ALA A 82 4.89 -3.51 -16.42
CA ALA A 82 4.73 -2.07 -16.62
C ALA A 82 5.69 -1.22 -15.77
N GLY A 83 6.53 -1.84 -14.93
CA GLY A 83 7.53 -1.16 -14.11
C GLY A 83 7.09 -0.80 -12.69
N ALA A 84 5.94 -1.31 -12.22
CA ALA A 84 5.53 -1.11 -10.84
C ALA A 84 6.31 -2.00 -9.87
N ASN A 85 6.63 -1.47 -8.69
CA ASN A 85 7.10 -2.25 -7.56
C ASN A 85 5.92 -3.01 -6.93
N VAL A 86 6.20 -4.13 -6.26
CA VAL A 86 5.19 -5.00 -5.66
C VAL A 86 5.66 -5.38 -4.26
N MET A 87 4.85 -5.05 -3.24
CA MET A 87 5.17 -5.27 -1.84
C MET A 87 3.99 -5.82 -1.06
N THR A 88 4.26 -6.25 0.17
CA THR A 88 3.26 -6.52 1.20
C THR A 88 3.24 -5.37 2.22
N VAL A 89 2.18 -5.25 3.03
CA VAL A 89 2.06 -4.16 4.02
C VAL A 89 3.24 -4.19 5.01
N MET A 90 3.69 -5.38 5.43
CA MET A 90 4.85 -5.51 6.33
C MET A 90 6.16 -5.03 5.68
N ALA A 91 6.38 -5.34 4.40
CA ALA A 91 7.56 -4.87 3.68
C ALA A 91 7.53 -3.33 3.53
N LEU A 92 6.38 -2.76 3.19
CA LEU A 92 6.18 -1.31 3.12
C LEU A 92 6.47 -0.63 4.46
N ALA A 93 5.93 -1.16 5.55
CA ALA A 93 6.17 -0.65 6.90
C ALA A 93 7.66 -0.67 7.26
N GLY A 94 8.36 -1.77 6.95
CA GLY A 94 9.81 -1.88 7.12
C GLY A 94 10.59 -0.88 6.27
N GLU A 95 10.17 -0.63 5.03
CA GLU A 95 10.80 0.38 4.17
C GLU A 95 10.60 1.82 4.68
N TRP A 96 9.45 2.14 5.28
CA TRP A 96 9.24 3.44 5.90
C TRP A 96 10.01 3.60 7.22
N GLN A 97 10.02 2.57 8.06
CA GLN A 97 10.77 2.57 9.32
C GLN A 97 12.28 2.63 9.10
N ARG A 98 12.79 1.90 8.09
CA ARG A 98 14.20 1.70 7.73
C ARG A 98 15.07 1.03 8.79
N ASP A 99 14.96 1.44 10.05
CA ASP A 99 15.79 0.97 11.16
C ASP A 99 15.08 1.21 12.50
N TRP A 100 15.21 0.28 13.46
CA TRP A 100 14.61 0.39 14.80
C TRP A 100 15.34 1.39 15.71
N ALA A 101 16.56 1.81 15.35
CA ALA A 101 17.24 2.92 15.99
C ALA A 101 16.62 4.29 15.64
N ARG A 102 15.70 4.37 14.67
CA ARG A 102 14.95 5.59 14.35
C ARG A 102 13.70 5.67 15.23
N THR A 103 13.81 6.42 16.31
CA THR A 103 12.79 6.42 17.37
C THR A 103 11.66 7.42 17.16
N GLU A 104 11.69 8.25 16.11
CA GLU A 104 10.68 9.31 15.89
C GLU A 104 9.27 8.76 15.73
N HIS A 105 9.10 7.60 15.09
CA HIS A 105 7.80 6.98 14.81
C HIS A 105 7.70 5.51 15.23
N VAL A 106 8.68 5.03 16.01
CA VAL A 106 8.79 3.59 16.32
C VAL A 106 7.64 3.10 17.20
N GLU A 107 7.13 3.97 18.09
CA GLU A 107 6.03 3.64 18.98
C GLU A 107 4.73 3.52 18.19
N GLU A 108 4.42 4.48 17.32
CA GLU A 108 3.23 4.48 16.48
C GLU A 108 3.23 3.30 15.50
N LEU A 109 4.39 2.97 14.91
CA LEU A 109 4.48 1.79 14.06
C LEU A 109 4.27 0.51 14.86
N THR A 110 4.84 0.43 16.07
CA THR A 110 4.67 -0.74 16.94
C THR A 110 3.21 -0.96 17.31
N GLU A 111 2.45 0.11 17.58
CA GLU A 111 1.01 0.01 17.82
C GLU A 111 0.26 -0.58 16.63
N ILE A 112 0.58 -0.13 15.41
CA ILE A 112 0.00 -0.69 14.17
C ILE A 112 0.33 -2.19 14.06
N LEU A 113 1.58 -2.59 14.35
CA LEU A 113 2.00 -3.99 14.32
C LEU A 113 1.27 -4.85 15.35
N ILE A 114 1.05 -4.33 16.55
CA ILE A 114 0.27 -5.01 17.59
C ILE A 114 -1.17 -5.25 17.14
N GLN A 115 -1.80 -4.25 16.53
CA GLN A 115 -3.21 -4.32 16.14
C GLN A 115 -3.46 -5.19 14.90
N HIS A 116 -2.52 -5.20 13.95
CA HIS A 116 -2.76 -5.75 12.61
C HIS A 116 -1.86 -6.93 12.22
N PHE A 117 -0.77 -7.17 12.95
CA PHE A 117 0.21 -8.22 12.62
C PHE A 117 0.39 -9.19 13.79
N GLY A 118 -0.64 -10.00 14.04
CA GLY A 118 -0.76 -10.83 15.25
C GLY A 118 0.51 -11.59 15.65
N GLY A 119 1.19 -12.26 14.71
CA GLY A 119 2.45 -12.96 15.02
C GLY A 119 3.55 -12.03 15.55
N SER A 120 3.76 -10.89 14.90
CA SER A 120 4.77 -9.89 15.29
C SER A 120 4.34 -9.13 16.55
N GLY A 121 3.07 -8.74 16.64
CA GLY A 121 2.49 -8.06 17.80
C GLY A 121 2.58 -8.89 19.08
N ILE A 122 2.23 -10.17 19.00
CA ILE A 122 2.32 -11.09 20.16
C ILE A 122 3.79 -11.26 20.58
N ALA A 123 4.71 -11.45 19.64
CA ALA A 123 6.13 -11.59 19.94
C ALA A 123 6.68 -10.35 20.66
N TYR A 124 6.32 -9.16 20.19
CA TYR A 124 6.71 -7.90 20.83
C TYR A 124 6.17 -7.78 22.26
N LEU A 125 4.87 -8.02 22.46
CA LEU A 125 4.25 -7.94 23.79
C LEU A 125 4.86 -8.96 24.77
N TRP A 126 5.17 -10.16 24.29
CA TRP A 126 5.85 -11.18 25.09
C TRP A 126 7.25 -10.71 25.51
N GLU A 127 8.04 -10.16 24.60
CA GLU A 127 9.38 -9.66 24.91
C GLU A 127 9.34 -8.50 25.91
N GLN A 128 8.42 -7.56 25.74
CA GLN A 128 8.20 -6.48 26.71
C GLN A 128 7.82 -7.01 28.10
N GLN A 129 7.01 -8.07 28.16
CA GLN A 129 6.69 -8.71 29.44
C GLN A 129 7.94 -9.27 30.13
N LEU A 130 8.83 -9.93 29.38
CA LEU A 130 10.08 -10.50 29.92
C LEU A 130 11.10 -9.45 30.36
N LEU A 131 11.19 -8.30 29.66
CA LEU A 131 12.11 -7.23 30.03
C LEU A 131 11.68 -6.44 31.28
N ASN A 132 10.39 -6.52 31.62
CA ASN A 132 9.82 -5.88 32.81
C ASN A 132 9.82 -6.80 34.05
N THR A 133 10.42 -7.99 33.97
CA THR A 133 10.65 -8.92 35.10
C THR A 133 12.12 -8.98 35.48
#